data_AF-A0A7C6V1U4-F1
#
_entry.id   AF-A0A7C6V1U4-F1
#
_cell.length_a   1.000
_cell.length_b   1.000
_cell.length_c   1.000
_cell.angle_alpha   90.00
_cell.angle_beta   90.00
_cell.angle_gamma   90.00
#
_symmetry.space_group_name_H-M   'P 1'
#
loop_
_entity.id
_entity.type
_entity.pdbx_description
1 polymer ?
#
loop_
_entity_poly.entity_id
_entity_poly.type
_entity_poly.pdbx_seq_one_letter_code
_entity_poly.pdbx_strand_id
1 'polypeptide(L)'
;MLLGVLAICLLGGCWSKVEIEQMAFISLVGVDRADKEDLLVSFQIVNPRALARGSGGGSGGGGEPPVFVLSVTARTVPDALAKLAEESPRVVRFKQLSAIVLGEDLARSGVGQVMDFFARHWEMRRSIWVLVAKKSAQDVLLKGAPVSERVPGMAIKMEMERRAILSPTRYPVALGDFLTGLAREGEDAIASSVEIGPMQEKKPGGSGGKEEGGDTKEKATTGMKELVFSGAGVFRGEKLVAFLGPQETRGVRWFKGKVPGGVLTVPVKTQGTWASLTTDREITRVKPVVTKTGIRYDVEIMDEGFI
;
A
#
# COMPACT_ATOMS: atom_id res chain seq x y z
N MET A 1 -19.25 -41.45 -42.25
CA MET A 1 -18.33 -40.31 -42.46
C MET A 1 -18.71 -39.05 -41.68
N LEU A 2 -19.99 -38.66 -41.55
CA LEU A 2 -20.38 -37.46 -40.77
C LEU A 2 -20.06 -37.54 -39.26
N LEU A 3 -20.14 -38.71 -38.64
CA LEU A 3 -19.86 -38.88 -37.19
C LEU A 3 -18.37 -38.66 -36.84
N GLY A 4 -17.45 -38.95 -37.76
CA GLY A 4 -16.01 -38.77 -37.57
C GLY A 4 -15.56 -37.30 -37.70
N VAL A 5 -16.27 -36.51 -38.51
CA VAL A 5 -16.01 -35.07 -38.68
C VAL A 5 -16.43 -34.29 -37.43
N LEU A 6 -17.52 -34.71 -36.76
CA LEU A 6 -17.99 -34.11 -35.51
C LEU A 6 -17.02 -34.33 -34.33
N ALA A 7 -16.33 -35.48 -34.29
CA ALA A 7 -15.36 -35.81 -33.25
C ALA A 7 -14.06 -34.98 -33.36
N ILE A 8 -13.67 -34.55 -34.57
CA ILE A 8 -12.47 -33.72 -34.80
C ILE A 8 -12.69 -32.27 -34.33
N CYS A 9 -13.92 -31.75 -34.39
CA CYS A 9 -14.24 -30.41 -33.87
C CYS A 9 -14.23 -30.33 -32.33
N LEU A 10 -14.34 -31.46 -31.63
CA LEU A 10 -14.34 -31.53 -30.17
C LEU A 10 -12.94 -31.71 -29.55
N LEU A 11 -11.90 -31.92 -30.38
CA LEU A 11 -10.50 -32.05 -29.95
C LEU A 11 -9.72 -30.73 -30.01
N GLY A 12 -10.37 -29.60 -30.28
CA GLY A 12 -9.80 -28.24 -30.19
C GLY A 12 -9.55 -27.79 -28.74
N GLY A 13 -8.95 -28.64 -27.91
CA GLY A 13 -8.64 -28.36 -26.50
C GLY A 13 -7.62 -27.23 -26.35
N CYS A 14 -8.10 -26.07 -25.88
CA CYS A 14 -7.38 -24.93 -25.29
C CYS A 14 -5.94 -24.67 -25.77
N TRP A 15 -5.82 -24.01 -26.93
CA TRP A 15 -4.57 -23.54 -27.53
C TRP A 15 -3.87 -22.36 -26.81
N SER A 16 -4.23 -22.04 -25.58
CA SER A 16 -3.68 -20.85 -24.88
C SER A 16 -3.35 -21.13 -23.43
N LYS A 17 -2.57 -22.18 -23.19
CA LYS A 17 -1.95 -22.42 -21.89
C LYS A 17 -0.60 -21.72 -21.85
N VAL A 18 -0.52 -20.63 -21.10
CA VAL A 18 0.75 -20.01 -20.70
C VAL A 18 1.12 -20.59 -19.34
N GLU A 19 2.31 -21.19 -19.26
CA GLU A 19 2.80 -21.82 -18.04
C GLU A 19 3.15 -20.78 -16.96
N ILE A 20 3.12 -21.18 -15.69
CA ILE A 20 3.35 -20.29 -14.54
C ILE A 20 4.77 -19.72 -14.57
N GLU A 21 5.71 -20.50 -15.10
CA GLU A 21 7.12 -20.19 -15.28
C GLU A 21 7.35 -19.11 -16.35
N GLN A 22 6.40 -18.94 -17.26
CA GLN A 22 6.41 -17.95 -18.32
C GLN A 22 5.68 -16.65 -17.91
N MET A 23 5.16 -16.57 -16.67
CA MET A 23 4.44 -15.40 -16.16
C MET A 23 5.28 -14.61 -15.16
N ALA A 24 5.25 -13.28 -15.29
CA ALA A 24 5.77 -12.35 -14.30
C ALA A 24 4.59 -11.77 -13.52
N PHE A 25 4.37 -12.27 -12.30
CA PHE A 25 3.31 -11.77 -11.44
C PHE A 25 3.73 -10.50 -10.74
N ILE A 26 3.07 -9.40 -11.07
CA ILE A 26 3.34 -8.10 -10.46
C ILE A 26 2.59 -8.01 -9.13
N SER A 27 3.31 -7.81 -8.03
CA SER A 27 2.72 -7.56 -6.70
C SER A 27 2.56 -6.08 -6.40
N LEU A 28 3.51 -5.24 -6.86
CA LEU A 28 3.51 -3.79 -6.71
C LEU A 28 3.96 -3.10 -7.99
N VAL A 29 3.38 -1.93 -8.25
CA VAL A 29 3.91 -0.96 -9.21
C VAL A 29 4.26 0.31 -8.45
N GLY A 30 5.52 0.73 -8.54
CA GLY A 30 6.00 2.02 -8.08
C GLY A 30 6.14 2.95 -9.27
N VAL A 31 5.70 4.20 -9.14
CA VAL A 31 5.91 5.21 -10.18
C VAL A 31 6.53 6.43 -9.53
N ASP A 32 7.75 6.74 -9.93
CA ASP A 32 8.52 7.90 -9.52
C ASP A 32 8.70 8.87 -10.70
N ARG A 33 9.10 10.09 -10.38
CA ARG A 33 9.58 11.05 -11.37
C ARG A 33 11.07 10.78 -11.62
N ALA A 34 11.45 10.47 -12.85
CA ALA A 34 12.87 10.32 -13.19
C ALA A 34 13.50 11.69 -13.44
N ASP A 35 12.82 12.51 -14.24
CA ASP A 35 13.17 13.87 -14.60
C ASP A 35 11.90 14.63 -15.04
N LYS A 36 12.01 15.76 -15.76
CA LYS A 36 10.84 16.62 -16.05
C LYS A 36 9.77 15.92 -16.89
N GLU A 37 10.18 15.03 -17.79
CA GLU A 37 9.31 14.42 -18.79
C GLU A 37 9.15 12.91 -18.55
N ASP A 38 10.17 12.24 -18.02
CA ASP A 38 10.15 10.79 -17.87
C ASP A 38 9.74 10.34 -16.46
N LEU A 39 9.13 9.17 -16.45
CA LEU A 39 8.75 8.39 -15.29
C LEU A 39 9.82 7.32 -15.05
N LEU A 40 10.10 7.05 -13.79
CA LEU A 40 10.77 5.83 -13.38
C LEU A 40 9.68 4.86 -12.89
N VAL A 41 9.44 3.79 -13.65
CA VAL A 41 8.41 2.80 -13.32
C VAL A 41 9.08 1.54 -12.80
N SER A 42 8.78 1.19 -11.56
CA SER A 42 9.31 0.03 -10.87
C SER A 42 8.25 -1.06 -10.73
N PHE A 43 8.58 -2.27 -11.14
CA PHE A 43 7.71 -3.45 -11.09
C PHE A 43 8.28 -4.46 -10.11
N GLN A 44 7.55 -4.72 -9.02
CA GLN A 44 7.90 -5.81 -8.12
C GLN A 44 7.31 -7.12 -8.65
N ILE A 45 8.19 -8.03 -9.04
CA ILE A 45 7.83 -9.32 -9.63
C ILE A 45 8.04 -10.41 -8.57
N VAL A 46 7.00 -11.20 -8.35
CA VAL A 46 7.05 -12.36 -7.45
C VAL A 46 7.83 -13.50 -8.11
N ASN A 47 8.66 -14.20 -7.33
CA ASN A 47 9.32 -15.44 -7.74
C ASN A 47 8.63 -16.65 -7.07
N PRO A 48 7.74 -17.37 -7.76
CA PRO A 48 7.01 -18.51 -7.19
C PRO A 48 7.94 -19.63 -6.70
N ARG A 49 9.08 -19.85 -7.36
CA ARG A 49 10.04 -20.91 -6.97
C ARG A 49 10.69 -20.62 -5.63
N ALA A 50 11.06 -19.37 -5.39
CA ALA A 50 11.64 -18.92 -4.12
C ALA A 50 10.65 -18.95 -2.95
N LEU A 51 9.35 -18.75 -3.23
CA LEU A 51 8.28 -18.88 -2.25
C LEU A 51 7.98 -20.35 -1.91
N ALA A 52 7.94 -21.24 -2.90
CA ALA A 52 7.66 -22.66 -2.72
C ALA A 52 8.71 -23.40 -1.86
N ARG A 53 9.97 -22.94 -1.87
CA ARG A 53 11.05 -23.53 -1.04
C ARG A 53 11.01 -23.13 0.45
N GLY A 54 10.07 -22.28 0.87
CA GLY A 54 10.03 -21.67 2.21
C GLY A 54 9.53 -22.53 3.36
N SER A 55 9.18 -23.81 3.16
CA SER A 55 8.62 -24.68 4.21
C SER A 55 9.51 -25.85 4.65
N GLY A 56 10.74 -25.97 4.11
CA GLY A 56 11.65 -27.07 4.42
C GLY A 56 12.97 -26.55 5.00
N GLY A 57 13.26 -26.92 6.24
CA GLY A 57 14.52 -26.59 6.91
C GLY A 57 15.73 -27.12 6.14
N GLY A 58 16.50 -26.22 5.55
CA GLY A 58 17.77 -26.50 4.89
C GLY A 58 18.67 -25.28 5.01
N SER A 59 19.56 -25.31 6.00
CA SER A 59 20.61 -24.30 6.21
C SER A 59 21.66 -24.45 5.10
N GLY A 60 21.46 -23.79 3.97
CA GLY A 60 22.44 -23.65 2.90
C GLY A 60 22.24 -22.32 2.19
N GLY A 61 23.22 -21.42 2.32
CA GLY A 61 23.17 -20.07 1.75
C GLY A 61 23.01 -20.09 0.22
N GLY A 62 22.19 -19.16 -0.29
CA GLY A 62 21.96 -18.96 -1.73
C GLY A 62 20.53 -19.28 -2.20
N GLY A 63 19.50 -18.89 -1.43
CA GLY A 63 18.12 -18.90 -1.93
C GLY A 63 17.85 -17.67 -2.80
N GLU A 64 17.28 -17.85 -4.00
CA GLU A 64 16.76 -16.74 -4.80
C GLU A 64 15.77 -15.89 -3.96
N PRO A 65 15.76 -14.56 -4.14
CA PRO A 65 14.86 -13.71 -3.39
C PRO A 65 13.38 -14.00 -3.78
N PRO A 66 12.44 -13.88 -2.82
CA PRO A 66 11.01 -14.14 -3.04
C PRO A 66 10.37 -13.15 -4.02
N VAL A 67 10.97 -11.97 -4.16
CA VAL A 67 10.61 -10.92 -5.11
C VAL A 67 11.87 -10.31 -5.70
N PHE A 68 11.77 -9.73 -6.88
CA PHE A 68 12.77 -8.85 -7.45
C PHE A 68 12.08 -7.62 -8.04
N VAL A 69 12.83 -6.53 -8.23
CA VAL A 69 12.29 -5.29 -8.77
C VAL A 69 13.02 -4.96 -10.06
N LEU A 70 12.28 -4.78 -11.14
CA LEU A 70 12.79 -4.22 -12.39
C LEU A 70 12.31 -2.78 -12.51
N SER A 71 13.19 -1.86 -12.87
CA SER A 71 12.84 -0.44 -13.00
C SER A 71 13.28 0.07 -14.36
N VAL A 72 12.37 0.75 -15.04
CA VAL A 72 12.59 1.28 -16.38
C VAL A 72 12.23 2.76 -16.43
N THR A 73 13.02 3.54 -17.17
CA THR A 73 12.73 4.94 -17.43
C THR A 73 11.93 5.05 -18.74
N ALA A 74 10.80 5.74 -18.69
CA ALA A 74 9.84 5.79 -19.79
C ALA A 74 8.96 7.03 -19.72
N ARG A 75 8.41 7.45 -20.87
CA ARG A 75 7.51 8.63 -20.94
C ARG A 75 6.13 8.36 -20.36
N THR A 76 5.70 7.10 -20.38
CA THR A 76 4.36 6.68 -19.94
C THR A 76 4.42 5.28 -19.34
N VAL A 77 3.41 4.90 -18.56
CA VAL A 77 3.31 3.52 -18.03
C VAL A 77 3.22 2.46 -19.15
N PRO A 78 2.49 2.68 -20.27
CA PRO A 78 2.56 1.79 -21.44
C PRO A 78 3.95 1.64 -22.05
N ASP A 79 4.72 2.73 -22.19
CA ASP A 79 6.11 2.69 -22.68
C ASP A 79 7.02 1.89 -21.74
N ALA A 80 6.84 2.07 -20.42
CA ALA A 80 7.52 1.24 -19.42
C ALA A 80 7.19 -0.26 -19.56
N LEU A 81 5.94 -0.60 -19.87
CA LEU A 81 5.55 -1.99 -20.08
C LEU A 81 6.15 -2.60 -21.35
N ALA A 82 6.28 -1.80 -22.41
CA ALA A 82 6.98 -2.22 -23.63
C ALA A 82 8.45 -2.53 -23.33
N LYS A 83 9.15 -1.63 -22.64
CA LYS A 83 10.55 -1.83 -22.21
C LYS A 83 10.72 -3.02 -21.28
N LEU A 84 9.80 -3.19 -20.33
CA LEU A 84 9.81 -4.36 -19.44
C LEU A 84 9.69 -5.68 -20.21
N ALA A 85 8.88 -5.70 -21.27
CA ALA A 85 8.72 -6.88 -22.13
C ALA A 85 9.96 -7.17 -22.99
N GLU A 86 10.83 -6.18 -23.24
CA GLU A 86 12.13 -6.39 -23.88
C GLU A 86 13.16 -6.99 -22.92
N GLU A 87 13.13 -6.58 -21.64
CA GLU A 87 14.05 -7.09 -20.61
C GLU A 87 13.66 -8.46 -20.06
N SER A 88 12.36 -8.80 -20.09
CA SER A 88 11.85 -10.05 -19.55
C SER A 88 11.04 -10.83 -20.59
N PRO A 89 11.41 -12.09 -20.91
CA PRO A 89 10.62 -12.92 -21.82
C PRO A 89 9.30 -13.39 -21.20
N ARG A 90 9.01 -13.03 -19.94
CA ARG A 90 7.80 -13.44 -19.23
C ARG A 90 6.63 -12.51 -19.51
N VAL A 91 5.45 -13.08 -19.69
CA VAL A 91 4.22 -12.31 -19.85
C VAL A 91 3.84 -11.67 -18.52
N VAL A 92 3.79 -10.35 -18.50
CA VAL A 92 3.41 -9.54 -17.33
C VAL A 92 1.95 -9.78 -16.98
N ARG A 93 1.66 -10.03 -15.70
CA ARG A 93 0.30 -10.22 -15.18
C ARG A 93 0.04 -9.37 -13.96
N PHE A 94 -1.01 -8.56 -14.01
CA PHE A 94 -1.44 -7.70 -12.90
C PHE A 94 -2.45 -8.36 -11.98
N LYS A 95 -2.79 -9.64 -12.23
CA LYS A 95 -3.73 -10.40 -11.39
C LYS A 95 -3.33 -10.50 -9.92
N GLN A 96 -2.08 -10.23 -9.54
CA GLN A 96 -1.64 -10.20 -8.14
C GLN A 96 -1.26 -8.79 -7.64
N LEU A 97 -1.51 -7.76 -8.46
CA LEU A 97 -1.21 -6.38 -8.11
C LEU A 97 -2.02 -6.01 -6.87
N SER A 98 -1.31 -5.71 -5.80
CA SER A 98 -1.87 -5.40 -4.48
C SER A 98 -1.94 -3.90 -4.27
N ALA A 99 -0.94 -3.16 -4.74
CA ALA A 99 -0.91 -1.71 -4.61
C ALA A 99 -0.13 -1.01 -5.73
N ILE A 100 -0.54 0.24 -5.98
CA ILE A 100 0.18 1.24 -6.76
C ILE A 100 0.78 2.24 -5.76
N VAL A 101 2.09 2.44 -5.84
CA VAL A 101 2.84 3.35 -4.97
C VAL A 101 3.31 4.54 -5.81
N LEU A 102 2.88 5.74 -5.42
CA LEU A 102 3.20 6.99 -6.12
C LEU A 102 4.33 7.70 -5.38
N GLY A 103 5.42 7.97 -6.06
CA GLY A 103 6.54 8.77 -5.55
C GLY A 103 6.10 10.19 -5.23
N GLU A 104 6.77 10.83 -4.28
CA GLU A 104 6.38 12.17 -3.81
C GLU A 104 6.47 13.21 -4.93
N ASP A 105 7.59 13.26 -5.65
CA ASP A 105 7.81 14.26 -6.71
C ASP A 105 6.83 14.09 -7.87
N LEU A 106 6.53 12.84 -8.24
CA LEU A 106 5.47 12.52 -9.20
C LEU A 106 4.12 13.02 -8.68
N ALA A 107 3.77 12.65 -7.45
CA ALA A 107 2.49 12.98 -6.85
C ALA A 107 2.28 14.51 -6.76
N ARG A 108 3.34 15.28 -6.47
CA ARG A 108 3.30 16.76 -6.45
C ARG A 108 3.18 17.37 -7.84
N SER A 109 3.82 16.78 -8.85
CA SER A 109 3.77 17.29 -10.23
C SER A 109 2.45 16.97 -10.93
N GLY A 110 1.81 15.85 -10.58
CA GLY A 110 0.49 15.46 -11.05
C GLY A 110 0.43 13.97 -11.39
N VAL A 111 -0.61 13.27 -10.92
CA VAL A 111 -0.77 11.82 -11.11
C VAL A 111 -1.66 11.44 -12.29
N GLY A 112 -2.26 12.41 -12.99
CA GLY A 112 -3.31 12.21 -14.00
C GLY A 112 -2.96 11.18 -15.06
N GLN A 113 -1.82 11.36 -15.76
CA GLN A 113 -1.39 10.45 -16.82
C GLN A 113 -1.20 9.01 -16.32
N VAL A 114 -0.68 8.86 -15.10
CA VAL A 114 -0.45 7.56 -14.47
C VAL A 114 -1.80 6.93 -14.09
N MET A 115 -2.69 7.72 -13.51
CA MET A 115 -4.03 7.28 -13.11
C MET A 115 -4.92 6.95 -14.32
N ASP A 116 -4.81 7.66 -15.44
CA ASP A 116 -5.55 7.37 -16.69
C ASP A 116 -5.25 5.95 -17.18
N PHE A 117 -3.98 5.56 -17.17
CA PHE A 117 -3.58 4.21 -17.53
C PHE A 117 -4.25 3.17 -16.62
N PHE A 118 -4.16 3.34 -15.29
CA PHE A 118 -4.74 2.38 -14.35
C PHE A 118 -6.27 2.36 -14.37
N ALA A 119 -6.93 3.46 -14.72
CA ALA A 119 -8.37 3.53 -14.87
C ALA A 119 -8.87 2.79 -16.12
N ARG A 120 -8.08 2.77 -17.20
CA ARG A 120 -8.50 2.28 -18.52
C ARG A 120 -7.98 0.88 -18.86
N HIS A 121 -6.92 0.42 -18.22
CA HIS A 121 -6.32 -0.88 -18.53
C HIS A 121 -7.21 -2.04 -18.03
N TRP A 122 -7.56 -2.96 -18.93
CA TRP A 122 -8.54 -4.03 -18.72
C TRP A 122 -8.20 -5.02 -17.58
N GLU A 123 -6.93 -5.22 -17.26
CA GLU A 123 -6.52 -6.06 -16.11
C GLU A 123 -6.62 -5.36 -14.74
N MET A 124 -6.91 -4.06 -14.69
CA MET A 124 -6.87 -3.28 -13.44
C MET A 124 -8.16 -3.42 -12.64
N ARG A 125 -8.01 -3.87 -11.38
CA ARG A 125 -9.13 -3.98 -10.45
C ARG A 125 -9.29 -2.69 -9.67
N ARG A 126 -10.53 -2.23 -9.52
CA ARG A 126 -10.87 -1.07 -8.68
C ARG A 126 -10.44 -1.22 -7.22
N SER A 127 -10.23 -2.45 -6.75
CA SER A 127 -9.81 -2.79 -5.38
C SER A 127 -8.30 -2.74 -5.13
N ILE A 128 -7.48 -2.39 -6.14
CA ILE A 128 -6.03 -2.21 -5.95
C ILE A 128 -5.81 -1.02 -5.00
N TRP A 129 -4.95 -1.16 -4.00
CA TRP A 129 -4.68 -0.08 -3.05
C TRP A 129 -3.81 1.02 -3.69
N VAL A 130 -4.05 2.28 -3.32
CA VAL A 130 -3.20 3.41 -3.73
C VAL A 130 -2.49 3.97 -2.51
N LEU A 131 -1.17 4.18 -2.63
CA LEU A 131 -0.32 4.75 -1.59
C LEU A 131 0.57 5.84 -2.18
N VAL A 132 1.04 6.74 -1.31
CA VAL A 132 2.04 7.75 -1.65
C VAL A 132 3.28 7.50 -0.82
N ALA A 133 4.42 7.28 -1.48
CA ALA A 133 5.70 7.23 -0.81
C ALA A 133 6.17 8.65 -0.51
N LYS A 134 6.60 8.90 0.74
CA LYS A 134 7.46 10.05 1.03
C LYS A 134 8.82 9.75 0.41
N LYS A 135 9.32 10.65 -0.44
CA LYS A 135 10.47 10.41 -1.32
C LYS A 135 10.14 9.45 -2.48
N SER A 136 10.68 8.23 -2.48
CA SER A 136 10.67 7.33 -3.66
C SER A 136 9.78 6.11 -3.49
N ALA A 137 8.97 5.81 -4.50
CA ALA A 137 8.21 4.58 -4.63
C ALA A 137 9.12 3.36 -4.87
N GLN A 138 10.16 3.48 -5.69
CA GLN A 138 11.15 2.43 -5.92
C GLN A 138 11.78 1.96 -4.60
N ASP A 139 12.13 2.88 -3.70
CA ASP A 139 12.66 2.54 -2.38
C ASP A 139 11.68 1.70 -1.56
N VAL A 140 10.38 2.00 -1.64
CA VAL A 140 9.32 1.20 -1.01
C VAL A 140 9.28 -0.21 -1.59
N LEU A 141 9.40 -0.35 -2.90
CA LEU A 141 9.40 -1.66 -3.57
C LEU A 141 10.65 -2.49 -3.26
N LEU A 142 11.81 -1.85 -3.10
CA LEU A 142 13.10 -2.51 -2.83
C LEU A 142 13.31 -2.86 -1.36
N LYS A 143 12.88 -1.98 -0.45
CA LYS A 143 13.24 -2.02 0.99
C LYS A 143 12.03 -2.17 1.90
N GLY A 144 10.82 -2.23 1.35
CA GLY A 144 9.58 -2.23 2.14
C GLY A 144 9.11 -3.59 2.67
N ALA A 145 9.88 -4.67 2.48
CA ALA A 145 9.51 -5.98 3.00
C ALA A 145 9.65 -6.00 4.53
N PRO A 146 8.58 -6.21 5.30
CA PRO A 146 8.72 -6.45 6.74
C PRO A 146 9.31 -7.84 6.95
N VAL A 147 9.97 -8.07 8.10
CA VAL A 147 10.58 -9.38 8.41
C VAL A 147 9.54 -10.51 8.45
N SER A 148 8.30 -10.20 8.81
CA SER A 148 7.22 -11.19 8.91
C SER A 148 6.62 -11.60 7.57
N GLU A 149 6.82 -10.83 6.50
CA GLU A 149 6.20 -11.09 5.20
C GLU A 149 7.20 -10.90 4.06
N ARG A 150 7.42 -11.97 3.30
CA ARG A 150 8.46 -12.06 2.28
C ARG A 150 8.12 -11.26 1.02
N VAL A 151 6.85 -10.93 0.81
CA VAL A 151 6.35 -10.16 -0.35
C VAL A 151 5.77 -8.81 0.12
N PRO A 152 6.43 -7.67 -0.15
CA PRO A 152 5.96 -6.35 0.27
C PRO A 152 4.51 -6.03 -0.14
N GLY A 153 4.11 -6.45 -1.35
CA GLY A 153 2.72 -6.27 -1.80
C GLY A 153 1.69 -6.98 -0.92
N MET A 154 2.03 -8.16 -0.39
CA MET A 154 1.15 -8.88 0.55
C MET A 154 1.09 -8.16 1.89
N ALA A 155 2.23 -7.69 2.41
CA ALA A 155 2.28 -6.92 3.65
C ALA A 155 1.39 -5.67 3.55
N ILE A 156 1.53 -4.88 2.48
CA ILE A 156 0.69 -3.70 2.22
C ILE A 156 -0.78 -4.09 2.15
N LYS A 157 -1.12 -5.16 1.44
CA LYS A 157 -2.51 -5.63 1.33
C LYS A 157 -3.09 -5.97 2.70
N MET A 158 -2.39 -6.78 3.50
CA MET A 158 -2.81 -7.17 4.85
C MET A 158 -2.97 -5.96 5.76
N GLU A 159 -2.05 -5.00 5.68
CA GLU A 159 -2.16 -3.74 6.40
C GLU A 159 -3.38 -2.95 5.94
N MET A 160 -3.61 -2.76 4.64
CA MET A 160 -4.73 -1.95 4.14
C MET A 160 -6.11 -2.61 4.38
N GLU A 161 -6.20 -3.93 4.34
CA GLU A 161 -7.43 -4.70 4.63
C GLU A 161 -7.70 -4.81 6.15
N ARG A 162 -6.65 -4.79 6.98
CA ARG A 162 -6.83 -4.89 8.43
C ARG A 162 -7.58 -3.68 8.96
N ARG A 163 -8.74 -3.96 9.55
CA ARG A 163 -9.52 -3.01 10.35
C ARG A 163 -8.70 -2.59 11.58
N ALA A 164 -8.03 -1.44 11.49
CA ALA A 164 -7.09 -0.94 12.49
C ALA A 164 -7.80 -0.36 13.72
N ILE A 165 -8.52 -1.20 14.47
CA ILE A 165 -9.37 -0.80 15.60
C ILE A 165 -8.56 -0.08 16.68
N LEU A 166 -7.32 -0.49 16.96
CA LEU A 166 -6.53 0.12 18.02
C LEU A 166 -5.82 1.42 17.59
N SER A 167 -5.38 1.48 16.33
CA SER A 167 -4.56 2.59 15.81
C SER A 167 -4.92 2.88 14.35
N PRO A 168 -5.99 3.65 14.10
CA PRO A 168 -6.49 3.97 12.74
C PRO A 168 -5.70 5.11 12.07
N THR A 169 -4.37 5.05 12.07
CA THR A 169 -3.49 6.15 11.62
C THR A 169 -3.18 6.17 10.12
N ARG A 170 -3.61 5.13 9.39
CA ARG A 170 -3.54 5.04 7.92
C ARG A 170 -4.85 5.44 7.25
N TYR A 171 -4.84 5.80 5.97
CA TYR A 171 -6.04 6.09 5.17
C TYR A 171 -6.20 5.08 4.02
N PRO A 172 -6.83 3.91 4.25
CA PRO A 172 -6.99 2.91 3.21
C PRO A 172 -7.91 3.44 2.10
N VAL A 173 -7.40 3.46 0.87
CA VAL A 173 -8.15 3.88 -0.31
C VAL A 173 -7.85 2.95 -1.48
N ALA A 174 -8.91 2.43 -2.10
CA ALA A 174 -8.81 1.62 -3.30
C ALA A 174 -8.76 2.53 -4.54
N LEU A 175 -8.21 2.03 -5.65
CA LEU A 175 -8.06 2.76 -6.90
C LEU A 175 -9.38 3.38 -7.37
N GLY A 176 -10.49 2.66 -7.28
CA GLY A 176 -11.81 3.18 -7.66
C GLY A 176 -12.24 4.41 -6.85
N ASP A 177 -12.05 4.36 -5.53
CA ASP A 177 -12.40 5.47 -4.63
C ASP A 177 -11.42 6.63 -4.78
N PHE A 178 -10.13 6.33 -5.01
CA PHE A 178 -9.11 7.34 -5.26
C PHE A 178 -9.41 8.11 -6.54
N LEU A 179 -9.68 7.42 -7.66
CA LEU A 179 -10.08 8.02 -8.93
C LEU A 179 -11.35 8.86 -8.79
N THR A 180 -12.32 8.37 -8.01
CA THR A 180 -13.55 9.12 -7.71
C THR A 180 -13.24 10.42 -6.98
N GLY A 181 -12.36 10.38 -5.97
CA GLY A 181 -11.92 11.58 -5.24
C GLY A 181 -11.07 12.55 -6.07
N LEU A 182 -10.40 12.08 -7.13
CA LEU A 182 -9.68 12.97 -8.05
C LEU A 182 -10.62 13.72 -9.00
N ALA A 183 -11.76 13.11 -9.35
CA ALA A 183 -12.67 13.61 -10.38
C ALA A 183 -13.88 14.39 -9.84
N ARG A 184 -14.32 14.12 -8.60
CA ARG A 184 -15.52 14.75 -8.03
C ARG A 184 -15.23 16.15 -7.50
N GLU A 185 -16.01 17.12 -7.96
CA GLU A 185 -16.01 18.46 -7.36
C GLU A 185 -16.48 18.40 -5.90
N GLY A 186 -15.78 19.15 -5.03
CA GLY A 186 -16.09 19.22 -3.61
C GLY A 186 -15.52 18.07 -2.77
N GLU A 187 -14.82 17.11 -3.38
CA GLU A 187 -14.07 16.07 -2.68
C GLU A 187 -12.59 16.11 -3.09
N ASP A 188 -11.70 15.98 -2.11
CA ASP A 188 -10.26 15.84 -2.34
C ASP A 188 -9.87 14.37 -2.09
N ALA A 189 -9.04 13.80 -2.98
CA ALA A 189 -8.52 12.45 -2.81
C ALA A 189 -7.49 12.39 -1.67
N ILE A 190 -7.53 11.30 -0.90
CA ILE A 190 -6.61 11.05 0.21
C ILE A 190 -6.13 9.60 0.09
N ALA A 191 -4.83 9.38 0.22
CA ALA A 191 -4.22 8.06 0.20
C ALA A 191 -3.22 7.90 1.35
N SER A 192 -3.06 6.68 1.87
CA SER A 192 -2.04 6.39 2.89
C SER A 192 -0.65 6.83 2.44
N SER A 193 0.08 7.51 3.32
CA SER A 193 1.49 7.82 3.10
C SER A 193 2.36 6.75 3.74
N VAL A 194 3.42 6.37 3.03
CA VAL A 194 4.39 5.36 3.48
C VAL A 194 5.80 5.91 3.35
N GLU A 195 6.69 5.42 4.21
CA GLU A 195 8.11 5.72 4.15
C GLU A 195 8.92 4.51 4.57
N ILE A 196 10.20 4.50 4.23
CA ILE A 196 11.14 3.48 4.68
C ILE A 196 11.77 3.94 5.99
N GLY A 197 11.41 3.29 7.09
CA GLY A 197 11.87 3.59 8.44
C GLY A 197 12.85 2.53 8.97
N PRO A 198 13.62 2.85 10.03
CA PRO A 198 14.35 1.82 10.77
C PRO A 198 13.34 0.87 11.41
N MET A 199 13.59 -0.43 11.29
CA MET A 199 12.75 -1.43 11.94
C MET A 199 12.73 -1.19 13.45
N GLN A 200 11.54 -1.04 14.03
CA GLN A 200 11.42 -0.97 15.48
C GLN A 200 11.74 -2.36 16.03
N GLU A 201 12.82 -2.49 16.79
CA GLU A 201 13.03 -3.68 17.60
C GLU A 201 11.77 -3.90 18.44
N LYS A 202 11.08 -5.02 18.23
CA LYS A 202 10.22 -5.58 19.28
C LYS A 202 11.12 -5.96 20.45
N LYS A 203 11.55 -4.98 21.26
CA LYS A 203 11.97 -5.27 22.63
C LYS A 203 10.69 -5.59 23.40
N PRO A 204 10.47 -6.82 23.86
CA PRO A 204 9.44 -7.07 24.86
C PRO A 204 9.78 -6.19 26.07
N GLY A 205 8.78 -5.47 26.58
CA GLY A 205 8.94 -4.64 27.76
C GLY A 205 9.59 -5.44 28.91
N GLY A 206 10.52 -4.79 29.59
CA GLY A 206 11.30 -5.41 30.65
C GLY A 206 10.46 -5.84 31.85
N SER A 207 10.82 -6.98 32.42
CA SER A 207 11.02 -7.08 33.85
C SER A 207 12.47 -7.51 34.08
N GLY A 208 13.08 -6.92 35.10
CA GLY A 208 14.52 -6.84 35.27
C GLY A 208 15.24 -8.17 35.50
N GLY A 209 16.54 -8.14 35.26
CA GLY A 209 17.47 -9.19 35.65
C GLY A 209 18.81 -9.06 34.94
N LYS A 210 19.72 -8.32 35.59
CA LYS A 210 21.20 -8.31 35.50
C LYS A 210 21.86 -8.76 34.19
N GLU A 211 22.68 -7.83 33.68
CA GLU A 211 23.84 -8.12 32.82
C GLU A 211 24.72 -9.20 33.46
N GLU A 212 25.03 -10.26 32.69
CA GLU A 212 26.32 -10.95 32.72
C GLU A 212 26.47 -11.86 31.49
N GLY A 213 27.44 -11.52 30.64
CA GLY A 213 28.30 -12.42 29.85
C GLY A 213 27.68 -13.44 28.88
N GLY A 214 27.89 -13.22 27.58
CA GLY A 214 27.80 -14.29 26.59
C GLY A 214 27.79 -13.81 25.14
N ASP A 215 28.97 -13.71 24.52
CA ASP A 215 29.15 -13.48 23.08
C ASP A 215 28.41 -14.54 22.27
N THR A 216 27.24 -14.22 21.70
CA THR A 216 26.83 -14.69 20.35
C THR A 216 25.53 -14.02 19.87
N LYS A 217 25.60 -13.40 18.68
CA LYS A 217 24.48 -12.97 17.80
C LYS A 217 23.74 -11.64 18.11
N GLU A 218 24.47 -10.54 18.32
CA GLU A 218 23.85 -9.19 18.37
C GLU A 218 24.01 -8.33 17.09
N LYS A 219 24.51 -8.87 15.96
CA LYS A 219 24.82 -8.06 14.75
C LYS A 219 23.90 -8.20 13.54
N ALA A 220 22.74 -8.86 13.63
CA ALA A 220 21.93 -9.14 12.43
C ALA A 220 20.65 -8.29 12.27
N THR A 221 20.18 -7.59 13.30
CA THR A 221 18.89 -6.84 13.26
C THR A 221 19.05 -5.32 13.29
N THR A 222 20.24 -4.82 13.64
CA THR A 222 20.54 -3.39 13.75
C THR A 222 20.78 -2.79 12.35
N GLY A 223 19.70 -2.46 11.64
CA GLY A 223 19.77 -1.77 10.34
C GLY A 223 18.81 -2.27 9.26
N MET A 224 17.96 -3.25 9.55
CA MET A 224 16.88 -3.60 8.63
C MET A 224 15.89 -2.42 8.55
N LYS A 225 15.58 -2.04 7.32
CA LYS A 225 14.60 -0.99 7.02
C LYS A 225 13.31 -1.68 6.61
N GLU A 226 12.17 -1.10 6.99
CA GLU A 226 10.85 -1.62 6.63
C GLU A 226 9.91 -0.51 6.19
N LEU A 227 8.81 -0.90 5.56
CA LEU A 227 7.72 0.02 5.21
C LEU A 227 6.97 0.41 6.49
N VAL A 228 6.89 1.72 6.73
CA VAL A 228 6.14 2.30 7.84
C VAL A 228 5.05 3.20 7.27
N PHE A 229 3.83 3.04 7.77
CA PHE A 229 2.73 3.96 7.49
C PHE A 229 2.92 5.25 8.29
N SER A 230 3.00 6.38 7.59
CA SER A 230 3.38 7.67 8.17
C SER A 230 2.26 8.72 8.12
N GLY A 231 1.02 8.26 7.93
CA GLY A 231 -0.19 9.08 7.82
C GLY A 231 -0.86 8.99 6.45
N ALA A 232 -1.14 10.13 5.83
CA ALA A 232 -1.82 10.23 4.55
C ALA A 232 -1.32 11.41 3.69
N GLY A 233 -1.37 11.27 2.37
CA GLY A 233 -1.20 12.36 1.41
C GLY A 233 -2.57 12.91 0.98
N VAL A 234 -2.69 14.23 0.90
CA VAL A 234 -3.89 14.95 0.45
C VAL A 234 -3.65 15.52 -0.94
N PHE A 235 -4.57 15.22 -1.85
CA PHE A 235 -4.52 15.66 -3.23
C PHE A 235 -5.58 16.72 -3.49
N ARG A 236 -5.22 17.75 -4.25
CA ARG A 236 -6.15 18.71 -4.83
C ARG A 236 -6.15 18.54 -6.34
N GLY A 237 -7.27 18.08 -6.88
CA GLY A 237 -7.29 17.48 -8.21
C GLY A 237 -6.22 16.40 -8.30
N GLU A 238 -5.37 16.43 -9.32
CA GLU A 238 -4.35 15.41 -9.56
C GLU A 238 -3.03 15.61 -8.79
N LYS A 239 -2.92 16.63 -7.94
CA LYS A 239 -1.64 17.00 -7.31
C LYS A 239 -1.67 16.82 -5.80
N LEU A 240 -0.64 16.18 -5.27
CA LEU A 240 -0.35 16.13 -3.85
C LEU A 240 0.01 17.52 -3.33
N VAL A 241 -0.78 18.04 -2.39
CA VAL A 241 -0.58 19.37 -1.80
C VAL A 241 -0.03 19.32 -0.39
N ALA A 242 -0.31 18.26 0.37
CA ALA A 242 0.13 18.13 1.76
C ALA A 242 0.24 16.66 2.20
N PHE A 243 1.02 16.44 3.26
CA PHE A 243 0.95 15.22 4.05
C PHE A 243 0.32 15.53 5.40
N LEU A 244 -0.52 14.61 5.85
CA LEU A 244 -1.07 14.56 7.20
C LEU A 244 -0.27 13.53 7.99
N GLY A 245 0.13 13.90 9.21
CA GLY A 245 0.72 12.95 10.15
C GLY A 245 -0.29 11.89 10.61
N PRO A 246 0.16 10.88 11.38
CA PRO A 246 -0.71 9.82 11.91
C PRO A 246 -1.94 10.33 12.67
N GLN A 247 -1.77 11.36 13.51
CA GLN A 247 -2.86 11.93 14.33
C GLN A 247 -3.85 12.75 13.49
N GLU A 248 -3.36 13.55 12.55
CA GLU A 248 -4.19 14.32 11.63
C GLU A 248 -4.98 13.41 10.69
N THR A 249 -4.33 12.35 10.19
CA THR A 249 -4.97 11.31 9.38
C THR A 249 -6.11 10.65 10.15
N ARG A 250 -5.88 10.31 11.42
CA ARG A 250 -6.92 9.79 12.31
C ARG A 250 -8.06 10.80 12.47
N GLY A 251 -7.76 12.08 12.69
CA GLY A 251 -8.76 13.14 12.82
C GLY A 251 -9.64 13.29 11.58
N VAL A 252 -9.05 13.28 10.38
CA VAL A 252 -9.80 13.32 9.11
C VAL A 252 -10.70 12.10 8.95
N ARG A 253 -10.22 10.92 9.35
CA ARG A 253 -11.06 9.71 9.31
C ARG A 253 -12.23 9.82 10.28
N TRP A 254 -12.02 10.40 11.47
CA TRP A 254 -13.06 10.60 12.47
C TRP A 254 -14.13 11.53 11.92
N PHE A 255 -13.72 12.68 11.39
CA PHE A 255 -14.62 13.63 10.73
C PHE A 255 -15.42 13.01 9.56
N LYS A 256 -14.82 12.07 8.82
CA LYS A 256 -15.49 11.37 7.71
C LYS A 256 -16.36 10.18 8.16
N GLY A 257 -16.46 9.88 9.45
CA GLY A 257 -17.18 8.70 9.94
C GLY A 257 -16.55 7.37 9.48
N LYS A 258 -15.24 7.37 9.20
CA LYS A 258 -14.49 6.23 8.63
C LYS A 258 -13.50 5.64 9.63
N VAL A 259 -13.69 5.88 10.93
CA VAL A 259 -12.84 5.32 12.00
C VAL A 259 -13.45 4.00 12.47
N PRO A 260 -12.72 2.88 12.36
CA PRO A 260 -13.22 1.58 12.78
C PRO A 260 -13.17 1.36 14.30
N GLY A 261 -12.56 2.29 15.03
CA GLY A 261 -12.23 2.28 16.46
C GLY A 261 -10.94 3.07 16.72
N GLY A 262 -10.52 3.21 17.97
CA GLY A 262 -9.21 3.80 18.29
C GLY A 262 -8.96 3.91 19.78
N VAL A 263 -7.69 3.93 20.19
CA VAL A 263 -7.32 4.27 21.57
C VAL A 263 -7.01 5.77 21.65
N LEU A 264 -7.76 6.49 22.47
CA LEU A 264 -7.54 7.89 22.81
C LEU A 264 -7.10 7.98 24.27
N THR A 265 -5.81 8.30 24.46
CA THR A 265 -5.24 8.49 25.79
C THR A 265 -5.21 9.96 26.14
N VAL A 266 -5.86 10.34 27.24
CA VAL A 266 -5.97 11.73 27.72
C VAL A 266 -5.45 11.85 29.15
N PRO A 267 -4.77 12.96 29.49
CA PRO A 267 -4.31 13.21 30.85
C PRO A 267 -5.49 13.61 31.74
N VAL A 268 -5.65 12.93 32.88
CA VAL A 268 -6.61 13.30 33.92
C VAL A 268 -5.93 14.30 34.85
N LYS A 269 -6.08 15.59 34.52
CA LYS A 269 -5.39 16.71 35.20
C LYS A 269 -5.58 16.73 36.72
N THR A 270 -6.68 16.18 37.22
CA THR A 270 -7.01 16.15 38.65
C THR A 270 -6.27 15.08 39.45
N GLN A 271 -5.75 14.03 38.80
CA GLN A 271 -5.12 12.88 39.48
C GLN A 271 -3.67 12.64 39.03
N GLY A 272 -3.19 13.37 38.03
CA GLY A 272 -1.86 13.13 37.45
C GLY A 272 -1.74 11.78 36.74
N THR A 273 -2.87 11.13 36.44
CA THR A 273 -2.95 9.82 35.78
C THR A 273 -3.38 9.98 34.31
N TRP A 274 -3.32 8.89 33.55
CA TRP A 274 -3.78 8.81 32.17
C TRP A 274 -5.01 7.92 32.10
N ALA A 275 -6.02 8.34 31.35
CA ALA A 275 -7.18 7.52 31.00
C ALA A 275 -7.11 7.18 29.50
N SER A 276 -7.45 5.94 29.13
CA SER A 276 -7.44 5.49 27.74
C SER A 276 -8.84 5.05 27.32
N LEU A 277 -9.50 5.86 26.49
CA LEU A 277 -10.76 5.48 25.88
C LEU A 277 -10.48 4.62 24.65
N THR A 278 -11.00 3.40 24.63
CA THR A 278 -11.01 2.53 23.45
C THR A 278 -12.37 2.61 22.79
N THR A 279 -12.45 3.28 21.64
CA THR A 279 -13.68 3.44 20.86
C THR A 279 -14.00 2.14 20.11
N ASP A 280 -15.22 1.64 20.29
CA ASP A 280 -15.78 0.49 19.57
C ASP A 280 -16.70 0.94 18.42
N ARG A 281 -17.50 1.98 18.67
CA ARG A 281 -18.43 2.55 17.70
C ARG A 281 -18.30 4.06 17.65
N GLU A 282 -18.32 4.59 16.43
CA GLU A 282 -18.24 6.01 16.13
C GLU A 282 -19.37 6.36 15.17
N ILE A 283 -20.08 7.45 15.46
CA ILE A 283 -21.11 8.02 14.59
C ILE A 283 -20.81 9.51 14.42
N THR A 284 -20.44 9.88 13.19
CA THR A 284 -20.29 11.28 12.80
C THR A 284 -21.46 11.73 11.94
N ARG A 285 -22.05 12.87 12.31
CA ARG A 285 -23.07 13.59 11.54
C ARG A 285 -22.54 14.96 11.16
N VAL A 286 -22.43 15.21 9.87
CA VAL A 286 -22.04 16.52 9.31
C VAL A 286 -23.26 17.17 8.69
N LYS A 287 -23.69 18.32 9.23
CA LYS A 287 -24.82 19.10 8.73
C LYS A 287 -24.33 20.42 8.14
N PRO A 288 -24.43 20.64 6.81
CA PRO A 288 -24.14 21.93 6.22
C PRO A 288 -25.28 22.93 6.54
N VAL A 289 -24.91 24.13 6.98
CA VAL A 289 -25.81 25.24 7.26
C VAL A 289 -25.37 26.43 6.41
N VAL A 290 -26.20 26.80 5.44
CA VAL A 290 -25.96 27.97 4.59
C VAL A 290 -26.29 29.23 5.38
N THR A 291 -25.31 30.12 5.51
CA THR A 291 -25.42 31.42 6.17
C THR A 291 -25.26 32.53 5.14
N LYS A 292 -25.59 33.79 5.52
CA LYS A 292 -25.44 34.95 4.61
C LYS A 292 -23.99 35.18 4.14
N THR A 293 -23.00 34.68 4.88
CA THR A 293 -21.57 34.90 4.64
C THR A 293 -20.83 33.66 4.12
N GLY A 294 -21.51 32.53 3.91
CA GLY A 294 -20.90 31.28 3.45
C GLY A 294 -21.55 30.04 4.04
N ILE A 295 -20.84 28.91 3.98
CA ILE A 295 -21.32 27.62 4.46
C ILE A 295 -20.64 27.30 5.81
N ARG A 296 -21.44 27.04 6.85
CA ARG A 296 -20.98 26.50 8.13
C ARG A 296 -21.25 25.00 8.15
N TYR A 297 -20.36 24.19 8.71
CA TYR A 297 -20.61 22.77 8.92
C TYR A 297 -20.73 22.50 10.43
N ASP A 298 -21.90 22.03 10.85
CA ASP A 298 -22.13 21.57 12.21
C ASP A 298 -21.80 20.08 12.28
N VAL A 299 -20.80 19.73 13.09
CA VAL A 299 -20.23 18.38 13.15
C VAL A 299 -20.49 17.81 14.53
N GLU A 300 -21.28 16.75 14.58
CA GLU A 300 -21.59 16.01 15.80
C GLU A 300 -20.90 14.66 15.71
N ILE A 301 -19.99 14.38 16.65
CA ILE A 301 -19.25 13.13 16.74
C ILE A 301 -19.65 12.46 18.05
N MET A 302 -20.18 11.24 17.94
CA MET A 302 -20.56 10.41 19.08
C MET A 302 -19.70 9.15 19.09
N ASP A 303 -18.97 8.94 20.19
CA ASP A 303 -18.13 7.76 20.39
C ASP A 303 -18.61 6.93 21.57
N GLU A 304 -18.75 5.64 21.34
CA GLU A 304 -19.03 4.61 22.35
C GLU A 304 -17.80 3.74 22.52
N GLY A 305 -17.41 3.50 23.77
CA GLY A 305 -16.18 2.78 24.08
C GLY A 305 -16.02 2.44 25.56
N PHE A 306 -14.87 1.88 25.89
CA PHE A 306 -14.50 1.45 27.23
C PHE A 306 -13.27 2.24 27.71
N ILE A 307 -13.20 2.55 29.01
CA ILE A 307 -12.10 3.29 29.66
C ILE A 307 -11.22 2.32 30.43
#